data_AF-A0A6J7ZGR5-F1
#
_entry.id   AF-A0A6J7ZGR5-F1
#
_cell.length_a   1.000
_cell.length_b   1.000
_cell.length_c   1.000
_cell.angle_alpha   90.00
_cell.angle_beta   90.00
_cell.angle_gamma   90.00
#
_symmetry.space_group_name_H-M   'P 1'
#
loop_
_entity.id
_entity.type
_entity.pdbx_description
1 polymer ?
#
loop_
_entity_poly.entity_id
_entity_poly.type
_entity_poly.pdbx_seq_one_letter_code
_entity_poly.pdbx_strand_id
1 'polypeptide(L)' 'MLKFEYWQDRGTGTQRSKPVIRVDELDLLGSKRDEEGAPRNNYDEF' A
#
# COMPACT_ATOMS: atom_id res chain seq x y z
N MET A 1 9.28 11.88 8.18
CA MET A 1 10.59 11.50 8.80
C MET A 1 10.83 10.00 8.63
N LEU A 2 12.06 9.60 8.27
CA LEU A 2 12.49 8.19 8.32
C LEU A 2 12.98 7.82 9.73
N LYS A 3 12.46 6.74 10.30
CA LYS A 3 12.86 6.17 11.59
C LYS A 3 13.22 4.69 11.40
N PHE A 4 14.18 4.17 12.16
CA PHE A 4 14.40 2.73 12.27
C PHE A 4 13.85 2.22 13.61
N GLU A 5 13.10 1.13 13.55
CA GLU A 5 12.66 0.38 14.72
C GLU A 5 13.50 -0.87 14.85
N TYR A 6 13.92 -1.17 16.07
CA TYR A 6 14.78 -2.31 16.38
C TYR A 6 14.06 -3.21 17.39
N TRP A 7 14.11 -4.51 17.15
CA TRP A 7 13.56 -5.50 18.08
C TRP A 7 14.35 -6.79 17.99
N GLN A 8 14.25 -7.61 19.03
CA GLN A 8 14.78 -8.96 19.03
C GLN A 8 13.70 -9.91 18.49
N ASP A 9 14.03 -10.65 17.44
CA ASP A 9 13.12 -11.66 16.90
C ASP A 9 12.86 -12.76 17.94
N ARG A 10 11.59 -13.07 18.22
CA ARG A 10 11.21 -14.00 19.29
C ARG A 10 11.61 -15.45 18.99
N GLY A 11 11.59 -15.87 17.71
CA GLY A 11 11.88 -17.25 17.33
C GLY A 11 13.39 -17.55 17.28
N THR A 12 14.19 -16.55 16.93
CA THR A 12 15.62 -16.74 16.64
C THR A 12 16.55 -15.97 17.58
N GLY A 13 16.03 -15.02 18.37
CA GLY A 13 16.85 -14.12 19.20
C GLY A 13 17.65 -13.10 18.39
N THR A 14 17.51 -13.07 17.07
CA THR A 14 18.28 -12.20 16.17
C THR A 14 17.84 -10.74 16.32
N GLN A 15 18.79 -9.81 16.39
CA GLN A 15 18.48 -8.38 16.33
C GLN A 15 18.01 -8.00 14.92
N ARG A 16 16.80 -7.45 14.82
CA ARG A 16 16.20 -6.98 13.56
C ARG A 16 16.07 -5.47 13.54
N SER A 17 15.95 -4.92 12.34
CA SER A 17 15.59 -3.52 12.11
C SER A 17 14.55 -3.40 11.00
N LYS A 18 13.68 -2.39 11.11
CA LYS A 18 12.67 -2.05 10.11
C LYS A 18 12.66 -0.54 9.88
N PRO A 19 12.87 -0.06 8.65
CA PRO A 19 12.64 1.34 8.33
C PRO A 19 11.14 1.63 8.36
N VAL A 20 10.77 2.73 9.01
CA VAL A 20 9.41 3.24 9.14
C VAL A 20 9.41 4.68 8.64
N ILE A 21 8.57 4.96 7.64
CA ILE A 21 8.35 6.31 7.13
C ILE A 21 7.09 6.84 7.79
N ARG A 22 7.21 7.96 8.50
CA ARG A 22 6.05 8.73 8.97
C ARG A 22 5.59 9.67 7.87
N VAL A 23 4.31 9.55 7.52
CA VAL A 23 3.60 10.34 6.52
C VAL A 23 2.52 11.13 7.23
N ASP A 24 2.48 12.44 7.00
CA ASP A 24 1.50 13.33 7.62
C ASP A 24 0.22 13.44 6.77
N GLU A 25 0.35 13.34 5.43
CA GLU A 25 -0.75 13.37 4.47
C GLU A 25 -0.48 12.36 3.33
N LEU A 26 -1.52 11.62 2.93
CA LEU A 26 -1.45 10.58 1.91
C LEU A 26 -2.43 10.87 0.77
N ASP A 27 -1.89 11.24 -0.38
CA ASP A 27 -2.67 11.37 -1.62
C ASP A 27 -2.74 10.05 -2.37
N LEU A 28 -3.97 9.58 -2.66
CA LEU A 28 -4.21 8.38 -3.44
C LEU A 28 -4.42 8.78 -4.91
N LEU A 29 -3.49 8.38 -5.78
CA LEU A 29 -3.44 8.82 -7.19
C LEU A 29 -4.41 8.09 -8.13
N GLY A 30 -5.29 7.22 -7.59
CA GLY A 30 -6.26 6.46 -8.38
C GLY A 30 -6.42 5.02 -7.90
N SER A 31 -7.41 4.30 -8.44
CA SER A 31 -7.68 2.91 -8.08
C SER A 31 -7.10 1.95 -9.12
N LYS A 32 -6.64 0.77 -8.69
CA LYS A 32 -6.09 -0.27 -9.57
C LYS A 32 -7.06 -0.72 -10.68
N ARG A 33 -8.37 -0.46 -10.55
CA ARG A 33 -9.41 -0.93 -11.47
C ARG A 33 -9.62 -0.04 -12.69
N ASP A 34 -9.09 1.18 -12.68
CA ASP A 34 -9.32 2.12 -13.78
C ASP A 34 -8.38 1.87 -14.99
N GLU A 35 -7.38 0.99 -14.86
CA GLU A 35 -6.47 0.59 -15.96
C GLU A 35 -7.01 -0.56 -16.82
N GLU A 36 -7.91 -1.39 -16.29
CA GLU A 36 -8.58 -2.45 -17.05
C GLU A 36 -9.95 -1.94 -17.46
N GLY A 37 -10.03 -1.34 -18.65
CA GLY A 37 -11.27 -0.84 -19.24
C GLY A 37 -12.41 -1.83 -19.07
N ALA A 38 -13.29 -1.56 -18.09
CA ALA A 38 -14.54 -2.29 -17.94
C ALA A 38 -15.26 -2.21 -19.29
N PRO A 39 -15.71 -3.34 -19.88
CA PRO A 39 -16.53 -3.26 -21.07
C PRO A 39 -17.74 -2.39 -20.70
N ARG A 40 -17.86 -1.25 -21.38
CA ARG A 40 -19.11 -0.49 -21.46
C ARG A 40 -20.14 -1.48 -21.99
N ASN A 41 -20.86 -2.15 -21.10
CA ASN A 41 -22.13 -2.74 -21.45
C ASN A 41 -23.05 -1.56 -21.73
N ASN A 42 -23.06 -1.12 -22.99
CA ASN A 42 -24.14 -0.34 -23.55
C ASN A 42 -25.40 -1.18 -23.38
N TYR A 43 -26.13 -0.95 -22.30
CA TYR A 43 -27.56 -1.16 -22.30
C TYR A 43 -28.12 -0.06 -23.20
N ASP A 44 -28.02 -0.27 -24.52
CA ASP A 44 -28.82 0.49 -25.48
C ASP A 44 -30.28 0.18 -25.14
N GLU A 45 -30.97 1.19 -24.61
CA GLU A 45 -32.41 1.32 -24.67
C GLU A 45 -32.85 1.06 -26.11
N PHE A 46 -33.55 -0.06 -26.36
CA PHE A 46 -34.76 -0.24 -27.19
C PHE A 46 -35.13 -1.72 -27.30
#